data_AF-A0A4S4BSB2-F1
#
_entry.id   AF-A0A4S4BSB2-F1
#
_cell.length_a   1.000
_cell.length_b   1.000
_cell.length_c   1.000
_cell.angle_alpha   90.00
_cell.angle_beta   90.00
_cell.angle_gamma   90.00
#
_symmetry.space_group_name_H-M   'P 1'
#
loop_
_entity.id
_entity.type
_entity.pdbx_description
1 polymer ?
#
loop_
_entity_poly.entity_id
_entity_poly.type
_entity_poly.pdbx_seq_one_letter_code
_entity_poly.pdbx_strand_id
1 'polypeptide(L)'
;MKLYQVRKGQFVYYNNELHKIYGVKPMYKQSVHLIRLRDLTQHLTKAVSVERYKPKDLDSFVFNHKVYTLRNDRKAEAGDYILINNPMPDSLDTYSLNEIDLIETADNKGVITSNSHGIKHNEYLLMVPGRANGSTPIDYQDIEKVDEESLKDLDPQNLDLRANEVLPSLGDVYKKKDNHAFFEAMVVAIKDQTVYLGGGIEITADELMINDKWEFQYNLLDK
;
A
#
# COMPACT_ATOMS: atom_id res chain seq x y z
N MET A 1 20.88 8.32 -20.15
CA MET A 1 19.98 7.55 -21.03
C MET A 1 18.53 7.85 -20.61
N LYS A 2 17.83 8.79 -21.29
CA LYS A 2 16.46 9.21 -20.92
C LYS A 2 15.45 8.20 -21.47
N LEU A 3 15.16 7.16 -20.69
CA LEU A 3 14.25 6.07 -21.04
C LEU A 3 12.78 6.55 -20.98
N TYR A 4 12.20 6.88 -22.13
CA TYR A 4 10.76 7.13 -22.30
C TYR A 4 9.88 5.87 -22.11
N GLN A 5 10.37 4.83 -21.45
CA GLN A 5 9.66 3.56 -21.26
C GLN A 5 9.22 3.38 -19.81
N VAL A 6 8.42 4.33 -19.32
CA VAL A 6 7.61 4.13 -18.12
C VAL A 6 6.55 3.05 -18.42
N ARG A 7 6.41 2.09 -17.52
CA ARG A 7 5.46 0.97 -17.66
C ARG A 7 4.73 0.75 -16.34
N LYS A 8 3.48 0.27 -16.42
CA LYS A 8 2.71 -0.18 -15.26
C LYS A 8 3.55 -1.18 -14.44
N GLY A 9 3.51 -1.04 -13.12
CA GLY A 9 4.22 -1.87 -12.19
C GLY A 9 5.61 -1.38 -11.81
N GLN A 10 6.22 -0.44 -12.53
CA GLN A 10 7.57 0.04 -12.15
C GLN A 10 7.53 0.83 -10.85
N PHE A 11 8.53 0.60 -9.99
CA PHE A 11 8.83 1.51 -8.89
C PHE A 11 9.61 2.70 -9.43
N VAL A 12 9.27 3.89 -8.94
CA VAL A 12 9.91 5.13 -9.34
C VAL A 12 10.02 6.09 -8.15
N TYR A 13 11.04 6.94 -8.18
CA TYR A 13 11.09 8.12 -7.34
C TYR A 13 10.38 9.29 -8.03
N TYR A 14 9.53 9.98 -7.29
CA TYR A 14 8.89 11.23 -7.67
C TYR A 14 8.86 12.15 -6.44
N ASN A 15 9.34 13.39 -6.60
CA ASN A 15 9.51 14.34 -5.49
C ASN A 15 10.23 13.74 -4.28
N ASN A 16 11.35 13.04 -4.54
CA ASN A 16 12.15 12.36 -3.53
C ASN A 16 11.48 11.15 -2.83
N GLU A 17 10.23 10.77 -3.15
CA GLU A 17 9.52 9.68 -2.49
C GLU A 17 9.30 8.47 -3.40
N LEU A 18 9.24 7.27 -2.81
CA LEU A 18 9.00 6.02 -3.54
C LEU A 18 7.52 5.83 -3.92
N HIS A 19 7.31 5.60 -5.22
CA HIS A 19 6.00 5.38 -5.82
C HIS A 19 6.00 4.14 -6.72
N LYS A 20 4.81 3.61 -7.00
CA LYS A 20 4.57 2.62 -8.06
C LYS A 20 3.72 3.23 -9.17
N ILE A 21 4.06 2.92 -10.42
CA ILE A 21 3.23 3.28 -11.57
C ILE A 21 2.06 2.33 -11.66
N TYR A 22 0.82 2.80 -11.50
CA TYR A 22 -0.38 1.96 -11.68
C TYR A 22 -1.03 2.16 -13.06
N GLY A 23 -0.74 3.27 -13.75
CA GLY A 23 -1.30 3.57 -15.05
C GLY A 23 -0.42 4.50 -15.90
N VAL A 24 -0.46 4.30 -17.21
CA VAL A 24 0.16 5.20 -18.19
C VAL A 24 -0.87 5.49 -19.27
N LYS A 25 -1.20 6.76 -19.49
CA LYS A 25 -2.15 7.19 -20.54
C LYS A 25 -1.39 7.80 -21.72
N PRO A 26 -1.19 7.06 -22.83
CA PRO A 26 -0.39 7.53 -23.96
C PRO A 26 -1.03 8.69 -24.72
N MET A 27 -2.36 8.69 -24.83
CA MET A 27 -3.16 9.68 -25.57
C MET A 27 -2.97 11.11 -25.05
N TYR A 28 -2.83 11.27 -23.73
CA TYR A 28 -2.66 12.58 -23.09
C TYR A 28 -1.19 12.99 -22.93
N LYS A 29 -0.33 12.62 -23.88
CA LYS A 29 1.10 12.96 -23.97
C LYS A 29 1.73 13.27 -22.61
N GLN A 30 2.14 12.24 -21.88
CA GLN A 30 2.89 12.31 -20.60
C GLN A 30 2.06 12.19 -19.32
N SER A 31 0.87 11.57 -19.30
CA SER A 31 0.18 11.31 -18.02
C SER A 31 0.58 9.95 -17.44
N VAL A 32 1.39 9.97 -16.39
CA VAL A 32 1.79 8.82 -15.57
C VAL A 32 1.07 8.89 -14.24
N HIS A 33 0.34 7.83 -13.93
CA HIS A 33 -0.40 7.69 -12.70
C HIS A 33 0.45 6.92 -11.69
N LEU A 34 0.73 7.57 -10.57
CA LEU A 34 1.54 7.05 -9.50
C LEU A 34 0.69 6.80 -8.27
N ILE A 35 1.05 5.77 -7.52
CA ILE A 35 0.59 5.56 -6.15
C ILE A 35 1.81 5.59 -5.24
N ARG A 36 1.79 6.44 -4.22
CA ARG A 36 2.87 6.49 -3.22
C ARG A 36 2.78 5.25 -2.35
N LEU A 37 3.90 4.55 -2.14
CA LEU A 37 3.86 3.28 -1.40
C LEU A 37 3.56 3.49 0.08
N ARG A 38 4.05 4.59 0.67
CA ARG A 38 3.89 4.90 2.10
C ARG A 38 2.43 4.86 2.55
N ASP A 39 1.54 5.52 1.84
CA ASP A 39 0.16 5.80 2.30
C ASP A 39 -0.88 5.62 1.20
N LEU A 40 -0.48 5.06 0.05
CA LEU A 40 -1.35 4.76 -1.09
C LEU A 40 -1.99 6.00 -1.75
N THR A 41 -1.47 7.21 -1.50
CA THR A 41 -1.98 8.42 -2.16
C THR A 41 -1.68 8.42 -3.66
N GLN A 42 -2.64 8.88 -4.46
CA GLN A 42 -2.52 8.90 -5.91
C GLN A 42 -1.98 10.24 -6.42
N HIS A 43 -0.93 10.20 -7.24
CA HIS A 43 -0.34 11.38 -7.86
C HIS A 43 -0.34 11.26 -9.39
N LEU A 44 -0.42 12.41 -10.07
CA LEU A 44 -0.33 12.50 -11.52
C LEU A 44 0.94 13.25 -11.91
N THR A 45 1.73 12.68 -12.80
CA THR A 45 2.99 13.30 -13.22
C THR A 45 3.34 12.96 -14.66
N LYS A 46 4.52 13.41 -15.10
CA LYS A 46 5.09 13.14 -16.40
C LYS A 46 6.21 12.13 -16.34
N ALA A 47 6.37 11.36 -17.41
CA ALA A 47 7.44 10.36 -17.52
C ALA A 47 8.86 10.94 -17.38
N VAL A 48 9.03 12.23 -17.66
CA VAL A 48 10.33 12.94 -17.51
C VAL A 48 10.64 13.35 -16.08
N SER A 49 9.63 13.31 -15.19
CA SER A 49 9.72 13.77 -13.80
C SER A 49 9.92 12.62 -12.82
N VAL A 50 10.10 11.40 -13.31
CA VAL A 50 10.23 10.19 -12.48
C VAL A 50 11.54 9.47 -12.78
N GLU A 51 12.11 8.86 -11.76
CA GLU A 51 13.33 8.06 -11.88
C GLU A 51 13.07 6.62 -11.48
N ARG A 52 13.43 5.66 -12.35
CA ARG A 52 13.14 4.24 -12.11
C ARG A 52 13.98 3.68 -10.97
N TYR A 53 13.32 2.96 -10.07
CA TYR A 53 13.94 2.09 -9.09
C TYR A 53 13.61 0.62 -9.38
N LYS A 54 14.57 -0.29 -9.15
CA LYS A 54 14.34 -1.73 -9.24
C LYS A 54 14.50 -2.34 -7.85
N PRO A 55 13.41 -2.82 -7.23
CA PRO A 55 13.48 -3.44 -5.92
C PRO A 55 14.32 -4.72 -5.96
N LYS A 56 15.05 -4.98 -4.88
CA LYS A 56 15.94 -6.13 -4.69
C LYS A 56 15.87 -6.63 -3.24
N ASP A 57 16.47 -7.78 -3.01
CA ASP A 57 16.61 -8.36 -1.66
C ASP A 57 17.29 -7.36 -0.70
N LEU A 58 16.85 -7.37 0.55
CA LEU A 58 17.24 -6.44 1.63
C LEU A 58 16.83 -4.98 1.46
N ASP A 59 16.10 -4.60 0.42
CA ASP A 59 15.48 -3.27 0.41
C ASP A 59 14.38 -3.20 1.47
N SER A 60 14.29 -2.07 2.17
CA SER A 60 13.22 -1.80 3.14
C SER A 60 12.46 -0.53 2.79
N PHE A 61 11.14 -0.58 2.93
CA PHE A 61 10.26 0.54 2.62
C PHE A 61 8.95 0.47 3.39
N VAL A 62 8.27 1.61 3.49
CA VAL A 62 6.92 1.70 4.01
C VAL A 62 5.92 1.37 2.91
N PHE A 63 5.04 0.41 3.19
CA PHE A 63 3.87 0.09 2.39
C PHE A 63 2.63 0.20 3.27
N ASN A 64 1.69 1.05 2.88
CA ASN A 64 0.44 1.28 3.62
C ASN A 64 0.66 1.44 5.14
N HIS A 65 1.48 2.42 5.50
CA HIS A 65 1.85 2.77 6.87
C HIS A 65 2.58 1.68 7.66
N LYS A 66 2.97 0.58 7.03
CA LYS A 66 3.75 -0.52 7.64
C LYS A 66 5.12 -0.60 7.02
N VAL A 67 6.13 -0.81 7.86
CA VAL A 67 7.49 -1.02 7.38
C VAL A 67 7.68 -2.47 6.98
N TYR A 68 8.30 -2.70 5.83
CA TYR A 68 8.68 -4.03 5.37
C TYR A 68 10.13 -4.06 4.88
N THR A 69 10.73 -5.23 4.94
CA THR A 69 12.00 -5.58 4.30
C THR A 69 11.78 -6.72 3.33
N LEU A 70 12.31 -6.59 2.11
CA LEU A 70 12.29 -7.64 1.10
C LEU A 70 13.28 -8.75 1.44
N ARG A 71 12.81 -9.98 1.34
CA ARG A 71 13.59 -11.20 1.61
C ARG A 71 13.37 -12.25 0.53
N ASN A 72 14.45 -12.93 0.15
CA ASN A 72 14.43 -14.10 -0.73
C ASN A 72 15.00 -15.37 -0.06
N ASP A 73 15.35 -15.29 1.22
CA ASP A 73 15.99 -16.37 1.99
C ASP A 73 14.98 -17.34 2.62
N ARG A 74 13.70 -16.98 2.67
CA ARG A 74 12.63 -17.79 3.25
C ARG A 74 11.39 -17.79 2.36
N LYS A 75 10.64 -18.89 2.43
CA LYS A 75 9.33 -19.00 1.77
C LYS A 75 8.30 -18.18 2.54
N ALA A 76 7.24 -17.81 1.83
CA ALA A 76 6.17 -17.01 2.40
C ALA A 76 5.05 -17.93 2.91
N GLU A 77 4.38 -17.50 3.97
CA GLU A 77 3.30 -18.25 4.62
C GLU A 77 1.95 -17.51 4.49
N ALA A 78 0.86 -18.17 4.86
CA ALA A 78 -0.46 -17.54 4.85
C ALA A 78 -0.47 -16.30 5.78
N GLY A 79 -0.99 -15.19 5.28
CA GLY A 79 -1.00 -13.90 5.97
C GLY A 79 0.22 -13.00 5.72
N ASP A 80 1.25 -13.51 5.03
CA ASP A 80 2.38 -12.68 4.60
C ASP A 80 2.04 -11.82 3.37
N TYR A 81 2.73 -10.69 3.22
CA TYR A 81 2.74 -9.92 1.97
C TYR A 81 3.90 -10.35 1.08
N ILE A 82 3.70 -10.32 -0.22
CA ILE A 82 4.76 -10.54 -1.21
C ILE A 82 4.83 -9.40 -2.22
N LEU A 83 6.02 -9.21 -2.79
CA LEU A 83 6.26 -8.34 -3.92
C LEU A 83 6.60 -9.18 -5.15
N ILE A 84 5.71 -9.19 -6.14
CA ILE A 84 5.83 -9.98 -7.37
C ILE A 84 6.78 -9.26 -8.33
N ASN A 85 8.07 -9.54 -8.25
CA ASN A 85 9.11 -8.78 -8.96
C ASN A 85 9.50 -9.38 -10.33
N ASN A 86 9.12 -10.61 -10.61
CA ASN A 86 9.44 -11.31 -11.85
C ASN A 86 8.22 -12.11 -12.36
N PRO A 87 7.15 -11.41 -12.79
CA PRO A 87 5.90 -12.07 -13.13
C PRO A 87 6.04 -12.92 -14.40
N MET A 88 5.69 -14.19 -14.30
CA MET A 88 5.52 -15.17 -15.39
C MET A 88 4.13 -15.81 -15.30
N PRO A 89 3.05 -15.00 -15.44
CA PRO A 89 1.68 -15.48 -15.26
C PRO A 89 1.34 -16.58 -16.26
N ASP A 90 0.66 -17.62 -15.79
CA ASP A 90 0.04 -18.62 -16.66
C ASP A 90 -1.22 -18.02 -17.32
N SER A 91 -1.85 -18.73 -18.25
CA SER A 91 -2.95 -18.15 -19.07
C SER A 91 -4.17 -17.67 -18.28
N LEU A 92 -4.31 -18.06 -17.01
CA LEU A 92 -5.41 -17.69 -16.13
C LEU A 92 -5.02 -16.61 -15.11
N ASP A 93 -3.72 -16.35 -14.94
CA ASP A 93 -3.25 -15.39 -13.95
C ASP A 93 -3.14 -13.98 -14.53
N THR A 94 -3.52 -12.96 -13.74
CA THR A 94 -3.55 -11.57 -14.20
C THR A 94 -2.64 -10.62 -13.42
N TYR A 95 -1.77 -11.17 -12.56
CA TYR A 95 -0.82 -10.38 -11.79
C TYR A 95 0.24 -9.70 -12.65
N SER A 96 0.82 -8.63 -12.11
CA SER A 96 1.69 -7.71 -12.82
C SER A 96 2.99 -7.43 -12.06
N LEU A 97 3.89 -6.68 -12.71
CA LEU A 97 5.21 -6.36 -12.17
C LEU A 97 5.09 -5.51 -10.88
N ASN A 98 5.88 -5.87 -9.88
CA ASN A 98 5.92 -5.31 -8.53
C ASN A 98 4.52 -5.15 -7.92
N GLU A 99 3.66 -6.12 -8.17
CA GLU A 99 2.38 -6.24 -7.48
C GLU A 99 2.59 -6.72 -6.06
N ILE A 100 1.88 -6.06 -5.13
CA ILE A 100 1.94 -6.39 -3.71
C ILE A 100 0.59 -7.01 -3.38
N ASP A 101 0.60 -8.22 -2.86
CA ASP A 101 -0.60 -8.97 -2.56
C ASP A 101 -0.43 -9.76 -1.27
N LEU A 102 -1.55 -10.09 -0.62
CA LEU A 102 -1.61 -10.90 0.58
C LEU A 102 -1.68 -12.38 0.20
N ILE A 103 -0.94 -13.22 0.92
CA ILE A 103 -1.02 -14.66 0.74
C ILE A 103 -2.19 -15.23 1.52
N GLU A 104 -3.05 -15.96 0.82
CA GLU A 104 -4.15 -16.71 1.42
C GLU A 104 -3.70 -18.11 1.81
N THR A 105 -3.00 -18.81 0.92
CA THR A 105 -2.46 -20.15 1.18
C THR A 105 -1.06 -20.34 0.59
N ALA A 106 -0.25 -21.18 1.24
CA ALA A 106 1.09 -21.52 0.79
C ALA A 106 1.21 -23.03 0.58
N ASP A 107 1.85 -23.44 -0.51
CA ASP A 107 2.15 -24.84 -0.84
C ASP A 107 3.64 -25.00 -1.19
N ASN A 108 4.09 -26.23 -1.39
CA ASN A 108 5.47 -26.55 -1.74
C ASN A 108 5.92 -25.95 -3.08
N LYS A 109 4.97 -25.75 -4.01
CA LYS A 109 5.23 -25.27 -5.38
C LYS A 109 5.15 -23.75 -5.52
N GLY A 110 4.54 -23.05 -4.57
CA GLY A 110 4.25 -21.64 -4.68
C GLY A 110 3.24 -21.17 -3.63
N VAL A 111 2.64 -20.01 -3.88
CA VAL A 111 1.65 -19.40 -3.01
C VAL A 111 0.41 -19.02 -3.82
N ILE A 112 -0.74 -18.95 -3.16
CA ILE A 112 -1.98 -18.45 -3.72
C ILE A 112 -2.32 -17.15 -2.99
N THR A 113 -2.53 -16.09 -3.74
CA THR A 113 -2.87 -14.78 -3.17
C THR A 113 -4.38 -14.61 -2.98
N SER A 114 -4.78 -13.56 -2.26
CA SER A 114 -6.21 -13.22 -2.05
C SER A 114 -7.00 -12.99 -3.34
N ASN A 115 -6.32 -12.71 -4.45
CA ASN A 115 -6.94 -12.58 -5.78
C ASN A 115 -7.03 -13.92 -6.53
N SER A 116 -6.83 -15.05 -5.84
CA SER A 116 -6.83 -16.40 -6.41
C SER A 116 -5.77 -16.64 -7.50
N HIS A 117 -4.67 -15.88 -7.48
CA HIS A 117 -3.55 -16.07 -8.41
C HIS A 117 -2.52 -17.03 -7.85
N GLY A 118 -2.03 -17.94 -8.69
CA GLY A 118 -0.95 -18.86 -8.34
C GLY A 118 0.41 -18.25 -8.67
N ILE A 119 1.31 -18.19 -7.68
CA ILE A 119 2.62 -17.53 -7.84
C ILE A 119 3.74 -18.47 -7.40
N LYS A 120 4.72 -18.72 -8.28
CA LYS A 120 5.87 -19.58 -7.97
C LYS A 120 6.86 -18.84 -7.07
N HIS A 121 7.60 -19.57 -6.24
CA HIS A 121 8.56 -19.00 -5.29
C HIS A 121 9.69 -18.15 -5.92
N ASN A 122 9.96 -18.29 -7.22
CA ASN A 122 10.96 -17.52 -7.94
C ASN A 122 10.42 -16.23 -8.59
N GLU A 123 9.13 -15.96 -8.46
CA GLU A 123 8.46 -14.80 -9.08
C GLU A 123 8.27 -13.63 -8.11
N TYR A 124 8.52 -13.86 -6.82
CA TYR A 124 8.27 -12.88 -5.76
C TYR A 124 9.43 -12.74 -4.78
N LEU A 125 9.44 -11.61 -4.07
CA LEU A 125 10.19 -11.39 -2.84
C LEU A 125 9.21 -11.30 -1.68
N LEU A 126 9.54 -11.92 -0.55
CA LEU A 126 8.71 -11.85 0.64
C LEU A 126 8.87 -10.49 1.33
N MET A 127 7.76 -9.88 1.75
CA MET A 127 7.76 -8.65 2.53
C MET A 127 7.67 -8.99 4.03
N VAL A 128 8.82 -8.94 4.71
CA VAL A 128 8.91 -9.22 6.14
C VAL A 128 8.66 -7.93 6.92
N PRO A 129 7.74 -7.90 7.90
CA PRO A 129 7.52 -6.71 8.72
C PRO A 129 8.79 -6.21 9.42
N GLY A 130 8.94 -4.88 9.49
CA GLY A 130 10.05 -4.18 10.11
C GLY A 130 11.26 -3.95 9.20
N ARG A 131 12.22 -3.15 9.69
CA ARG A 131 13.53 -2.96 9.04
C ARG A 131 14.52 -4.00 9.55
N ALA A 132 14.98 -4.89 8.69
CA ALA A 132 16.01 -5.84 9.06
C ALA A 132 17.38 -5.13 9.24
N ASN A 133 18.25 -5.68 10.09
CA ASN A 133 19.63 -5.23 10.20
C ASN A 133 20.35 -5.36 8.85
N GLY A 134 21.01 -4.29 8.41
CA GLY A 134 21.67 -4.24 7.11
C GLY A 134 20.73 -4.11 5.92
N SER A 135 19.42 -3.87 6.15
CA SER A 135 18.51 -3.48 5.08
C SER A 135 18.87 -2.09 4.52
N THR A 136 18.50 -1.84 3.27
CA THR A 136 18.67 -0.56 2.59
C THR A 136 17.32 0.16 2.57
N PRO A 137 17.12 1.26 3.33
CA PRO A 137 15.93 2.09 3.20
C PRO A 137 15.82 2.69 1.80
N ILE A 138 14.66 2.52 1.16
CA ILE A 138 14.39 3.03 -0.19
C ILE A 138 13.17 3.95 -0.24
N ASP A 139 12.69 4.39 0.92
CA ASP A 139 11.53 5.28 1.04
C ASP A 139 11.74 6.60 0.29
N TYR A 140 12.99 7.07 0.30
CA TYR A 140 13.41 8.30 -0.35
C TYR A 140 14.63 8.07 -1.23
N GLN A 141 14.73 8.87 -2.30
CA GLN A 141 15.88 8.83 -3.18
C GLN A 141 17.13 9.42 -2.51
N ASP A 142 16.93 10.52 -1.79
CA ASP A 142 17.97 11.28 -1.11
C ASP A 142 17.47 11.62 0.31
N ILE A 143 17.94 10.84 1.28
CA ILE A 143 17.50 10.95 2.67
C ILE A 143 17.97 12.25 3.33
N GLU A 144 19.05 12.88 2.84
CA GLU A 144 19.58 14.12 3.38
C GLU A 144 18.69 15.33 3.07
N LYS A 145 17.80 15.20 2.08
CA LYS A 145 16.84 16.22 1.68
C LYS A 145 15.47 16.09 2.35
N VAL A 146 15.32 15.18 3.31
CA VAL A 146 14.06 14.93 4.00
C VAL A 146 14.01 15.75 5.28
N ASP A 147 12.94 16.52 5.47
CA ASP A 147 12.72 17.30 6.68
C ASP A 147 12.62 16.38 7.92
N GLU A 148 13.12 16.84 9.07
CA GLU A 148 13.13 16.04 10.31
C GLU A 148 11.74 15.56 10.76
N GLU A 149 10.68 16.32 10.47
CA GLU A 149 9.30 15.90 10.74
C GLU A 149 8.89 14.68 9.90
N SER A 150 9.25 14.65 8.62
CA SER A 150 8.97 13.52 7.73
C SER A 150 9.78 12.27 8.11
N LEU A 151 10.91 12.43 8.80
CA LEU A 151 11.68 11.31 9.35
C LEU A 151 11.06 10.75 10.63
N LYS A 152 10.40 11.57 11.47
CA LYS A 152 9.69 11.11 12.68
C LYS A 152 8.45 10.28 12.35
N ASP A 153 7.78 10.60 11.24
CA ASP A 153 6.66 9.80 10.70
C ASP A 153 7.11 8.42 10.17
N LEU A 154 8.41 8.17 10.00
CA LEU A 154 8.96 6.87 9.60
C LEU A 154 9.39 6.00 10.78
N ASP A 155 9.29 6.51 12.02
CA ASP A 155 9.62 5.74 13.20
C ASP A 155 8.71 4.49 13.22
N PRO A 156 9.28 3.27 13.22
CA PRO A 156 8.49 2.05 13.27
C PRO A 156 7.45 2.06 14.39
N GLN A 157 7.73 2.73 15.52
CA GLN A 157 6.75 2.86 16.60
C GLN A 157 5.55 3.73 16.22
N ASN A 158 5.75 4.81 15.48
CA ASN A 158 4.67 5.68 14.99
C ASN A 158 3.90 5.05 13.82
N LEU A 159 4.60 4.28 12.98
CA LEU A 159 4.01 3.54 11.87
C LEU A 159 3.20 2.34 12.36
N ASP A 160 3.70 1.54 13.31
CA ASP A 160 2.97 0.40 13.88
C ASP A 160 1.68 0.82 14.61
N LEU A 161 1.66 2.02 15.19
CA LEU A 161 0.44 2.63 15.74
C LEU A 161 -0.58 3.00 14.65
N ARG A 162 -0.13 3.45 13.47
CA ARG A 162 -1.01 3.74 12.31
C ARG A 162 -1.37 2.50 11.48
N ALA A 163 -0.60 1.42 11.62
CA ALA A 163 -0.63 0.20 10.83
C ALA A 163 -1.69 -0.82 11.29
N ASN A 164 -2.04 -0.82 12.58
CA ASN A 164 -3.04 -1.74 13.11
C ASN A 164 -4.48 -1.26 12.89
N GLU A 165 -4.66 -0.11 12.26
CA GLU A 165 -5.97 0.51 12.07
C GLU A 165 -6.10 0.91 10.61
N VAL A 166 -7.07 0.32 9.90
CA VAL A 166 -7.49 0.79 8.58
C VAL A 166 -8.09 2.18 8.81
N LEU A 167 -7.27 3.23 8.79
CA LEU A 167 -7.73 4.57 9.11
C LEU A 167 -8.95 4.94 8.26
N PRO A 168 -9.99 5.52 8.87
CA PRO A 168 -11.23 5.76 8.16
C PRO A 168 -10.98 6.81 7.09
N SER A 169 -11.47 6.54 5.89
CA SER A 169 -11.31 7.38 4.71
C SER A 169 -12.61 8.11 4.39
N LEU A 170 -12.49 9.25 3.71
CA LEU A 170 -13.64 10.00 3.23
C LEU A 170 -14.49 9.10 2.32
N GLY A 171 -15.81 9.06 2.57
CA GLY A 171 -16.72 8.21 1.81
C GLY A 171 -16.87 6.77 2.31
N ASP A 172 -16.11 6.36 3.35
CA ASP A 172 -16.34 5.07 4.02
C ASP A 172 -17.69 5.07 4.72
N VAL A 173 -18.43 3.99 4.58
CA VAL A 173 -19.72 3.76 5.24
C VAL A 173 -19.55 2.71 6.32
N TYR A 174 -19.93 3.08 7.55
CA TYR A 174 -19.90 2.20 8.71
C TYR A 174 -21.29 1.96 9.24
N LYS A 175 -21.54 0.73 9.69
CA LYS A 175 -22.76 0.31 10.37
C LYS A 175 -22.51 0.17 11.86
N LYS A 176 -23.35 0.77 12.69
CA LYS A 176 -23.29 0.62 14.14
C LYS A 176 -23.90 -0.71 14.55
N LYS A 177 -23.15 -1.53 15.29
CA LYS A 177 -23.59 -2.79 15.90
C LYS A 177 -24.21 -2.52 17.27
N ASP A 178 -25.36 -1.84 17.27
CA ASP A 178 -26.14 -1.61 18.49
C ASP A 178 -27.44 -2.43 18.43
N ASN A 179 -27.77 -3.15 19.51
CA ASN A 179 -28.78 -4.22 19.51
C ASN A 179 -30.24 -3.73 19.32
N HIS A 180 -30.45 -2.43 19.09
CA HIS A 180 -31.76 -1.79 19.12
C HIS A 180 -32.06 -0.83 17.95
N ALA A 181 -31.12 -0.55 17.04
CA ALA A 181 -31.39 0.27 15.85
C ALA A 181 -30.40 0.02 14.70
N PHE A 182 -30.91 -0.03 13.47
CA PHE A 182 -30.10 -0.01 12.25
C PHE A 182 -29.61 1.41 11.99
N PHE A 183 -28.34 1.67 12.25
CA PHE A 183 -27.70 2.96 11.99
C PHE A 183 -26.48 2.77 11.09
N GLU A 184 -26.53 3.38 9.91
CA GLU A 184 -25.43 3.41 8.94
C GLU A 184 -25.08 4.86 8.66
N ALA A 185 -23.79 5.18 8.69
CA ALA A 185 -23.32 6.54 8.46
C ALA A 185 -22.01 6.56 7.68
N MET A 186 -21.88 7.57 6.83
CA MET A 186 -20.72 7.79 6.00
C MET A 186 -19.77 8.80 6.63
N VAL A 187 -18.46 8.59 6.49
CA VAL A 187 -17.44 9.60 6.81
C VAL A 187 -17.57 10.77 5.83
N VAL A 188 -17.94 11.96 6.34
CA VAL A 188 -18.14 13.19 5.55
C VAL A 188 -16.99 14.18 5.71
N ALA A 189 -16.24 14.10 6.81
CA ALA A 189 -15.05 14.90 7.02
C ALA A 189 -14.14 14.21 8.05
N ILE A 190 -12.85 14.51 7.98
CA ILE A 190 -11.85 14.09 8.96
C ILE A 190 -11.07 15.35 9.33
N LYS A 191 -10.96 15.63 10.61
CA LYS A 191 -10.14 16.74 11.13
C LYS A 191 -9.28 16.19 12.26
N ASP A 192 -7.97 16.19 12.02
CA ASP A 192 -6.99 15.58 12.93
C ASP A 192 -7.36 14.10 13.22
N GLN A 193 -7.64 13.74 14.47
CA GLN A 193 -8.10 12.40 14.87
C GLN A 193 -9.63 12.28 14.99
N THR A 194 -10.37 13.34 14.67
CA THR A 194 -11.83 13.38 14.76
C THR A 194 -12.45 13.07 13.40
N VAL A 195 -13.35 12.09 13.39
CA VAL A 195 -14.11 11.64 12.24
C VAL A 195 -15.54 12.17 12.37
N TYR A 196 -16.01 12.84 11.32
CA TYR A 196 -17.36 13.35 11.23
C TYR A 196 -18.17 12.42 10.35
N LEU A 197 -19.21 11.83 10.93
CA LEU A 197 -20.15 10.95 10.26
C LEU A 197 -21.41 11.74 9.82
N GLY A 198 -22.00 11.31 8.71
CA GLY A 198 -23.28 11.80 8.22
C GLY A 198 -24.35 11.70 9.32
N GLY A 199 -25.12 12.77 9.49
CA GLY A 199 -26.05 12.91 10.63
C GLY A 199 -25.50 13.74 11.79
N GLY A 200 -24.29 14.30 11.66
CA GLY A 200 -23.72 15.23 12.65
C GLY A 200 -23.08 14.53 13.85
N ILE A 201 -22.67 13.28 13.69
CA ILE A 201 -22.01 12.50 14.74
C ILE A 201 -20.50 12.73 14.65
N GLU A 202 -19.89 13.02 15.79
CA GLU A 202 -18.44 13.22 15.93
C GLU A 202 -17.89 12.09 16.79
N ILE A 203 -16.92 11.35 16.26
CA ILE A 203 -16.24 10.24 16.96
C ILE A 203 -14.75 10.28 16.66
N THR A 204 -13.94 9.62 17.48
CA THR A 204 -12.52 9.45 17.17
C THR A 204 -12.33 8.34 16.14
N ALA A 205 -11.23 8.42 15.38
CA ALA A 205 -10.84 7.36 14.45
C ALA A 205 -10.75 5.99 15.18
N ASP A 206 -10.12 5.97 16.36
CA ASP A 206 -9.95 4.78 17.19
C ASP A 206 -11.30 4.14 17.59
N GLU A 207 -12.33 4.96 17.88
CA GLU A 207 -13.64 4.44 18.24
C GLU A 207 -14.34 3.76 17.05
N LEU A 208 -14.16 4.31 15.84
CA LEU A 208 -14.71 3.76 14.61
C LEU A 208 -14.06 2.42 14.24
N MET A 209 -12.85 2.16 14.73
CA MET A 209 -12.12 0.89 14.53
C MET A 209 -12.52 -0.23 15.47
N ILE A 210 -13.37 0.03 16.46
CA ILE A 210 -13.84 -1.01 17.38
C ILE A 210 -14.89 -1.87 16.65
N ASN A 211 -14.47 -3.03 16.15
CA ASN A 211 -15.30 -3.99 15.39
C ASN A 211 -16.58 -4.46 16.11
N ASP A 212 -16.59 -4.37 17.45
CA ASP A 212 -17.75 -4.68 18.29
C ASP A 212 -18.81 -3.57 18.26
N LYS A 213 -18.41 -2.33 17.95
CA LYS A 213 -19.28 -1.14 17.89
C LYS A 213 -19.64 -0.76 16.46
N TRP A 214 -18.69 -0.87 15.54
CA TRP A 214 -18.81 -0.42 14.16
C TRP A 214 -18.32 -1.49 13.19
N GLU A 215 -18.98 -1.56 12.04
CA GLU A 215 -18.67 -2.51 10.98
C GLU A 215 -18.56 -1.76 9.66
N PHE A 216 -17.36 -1.75 9.08
CA PHE A 216 -17.13 -1.22 7.75
C PHE A 216 -17.99 -1.96 6.72
N GLN A 217 -18.65 -1.22 5.83
CA GLN A 217 -19.50 -1.76 4.78
C GLN A 217 -18.85 -1.62 3.40
N TYR A 218 -18.64 -0.38 2.95
CA TYR A 218 -18.09 -0.05 1.64
C TYR A 218 -17.61 1.41 1.60
N ASN A 219 -16.78 1.77 0.62
CA ASN A 219 -16.42 3.15 0.31
C ASN A 219 -17.16 3.64 -0.96
N LEU A 220 -17.75 4.84 -0.91
CA LEU A 220 -18.52 5.40 -2.03
C LEU A 220 -17.67 5.95 -3.19
N LEU A 221 -16.40 6.25 -2.95
CA LEU A 221 -15.43 6.74 -3.93
C LEU A 221 -14.72 5.60 -4.67
N ASP A 222 -14.87 4.36 -4.22
CA ASP A 222 -14.32 3.15 -4.88
C ASP A 222 -15.13 2.69 -6.12
N LYS A 223 -15.85 3.62 -6.79
CA LYS A 223 -16.63 3.38 -8.01
C LYS A 223 -15.96 3.89 -9.28
#